data_AF-A0A9E1IXG0-F1
#
_entry.id   AF-A0A9E1IXG0-F1
#
_cell.length_a   1.000
_cell.length_b   1.000
_cell.length_c   1.000
_cell.angle_alpha   90.00
_cell.angle_beta   90.00
_cell.angle_gamma   90.00
#
_symmetry.space_group_name_H-M   'P 1'
#
loop_
_entity.id
_entity.type
_entity.pdbx_description
1 polymer ?
#
loop_
_entity_poly.entity_id
_entity_poly.type
_entity_poly.pdbx_seq_one_letter_code
_entity_poly.pdbx_strand_id
1 'polypeptide(L)'
;MMNQSLKTPEMNERGFTLTEVLVGTAISLALLALIAGVIQSQGDTFSRQSQLGQMQANGRGATDFVTRSVQNAGFNVTRGKRFLAASDHYITMVYDEDNDGVIQNDEVLTYAVSDPTGANNETFTISPFFDEDGDDDVASTETRDYLISLAITGPPFQFYLITPNNSDSGVVQNKVARDIDNIVFRYYDKDGDALPEGVTVDGNGDPVPPYVIPADELNDIRKVEMDITALSKDEDPNDEYLNSGAYLSGSVAAVAGGTTAFSDHFHRETFSAVTSPRNLVTAPWGKISLAADPTPVSCPDDSTTITASVVDSEGEGVDSGVSVTFNTSDGTVSPESNSTVGSGNATTTLTYDWSSPSITVTLSASALIDVDGEDYPVFNAIPVSFESGTGIFTDDFSDGDSDGWTETGGANWNVASEQYKTASNNEAYSSNGCAAWQDYEAQVEIKRNGSLSAAEHVGLALRYQDSDQYYMAKISCSTNCGGSPNDDQYVLELVKNDTAETTLVSSAAFDFDNNEYYTLKASVVGDDLSAKFWQTSTTEPADYDITTVDTTHTQGQIALITATSSTTYDNVSVTPSS
;
A
#
# COMPACT_ATOMS: atom_id res chain seq x y z
N MET A 1 112.07 36.51 21.65
CA MET A 1 111.45 35.30 21.06
C MET A 1 109.94 35.42 21.21
N MET A 2 109.21 34.93 20.20
CA MET A 2 107.76 34.84 20.08
C MET A 2 107.03 34.38 21.35
N ASN A 3 105.82 34.91 21.58
CA ASN A 3 104.61 34.10 21.49
C ASN A 3 103.35 34.98 21.40
N GLN A 4 102.58 34.76 20.34
CA GLN A 4 101.16 35.09 20.31
C GLN A 4 100.46 34.22 21.35
N SER A 5 99.60 34.81 22.17
CA SER A 5 98.63 34.06 22.96
C SER A 5 97.29 34.79 22.97
N LEU A 6 96.36 34.18 22.24
CA LEU A 6 94.89 34.24 22.32
C LEU A 6 94.25 35.58 22.71
N LYS A 7 93.62 36.22 21.72
CA LYS A 7 92.53 37.19 21.91
C LYS A 7 91.40 36.51 22.67
N THR A 8 91.30 36.75 23.97
CA THR A 8 90.03 36.67 24.69
C THR A 8 89.05 37.67 24.06
N PRO A 9 87.78 37.30 23.80
CA PRO A 9 86.79 38.29 23.42
C PRO A 9 86.67 39.24 24.61
N GLU A 10 87.01 40.52 24.41
CA GLU A 10 86.59 41.55 25.36
C GLU A 10 85.07 41.50 25.42
N MET A 11 84.52 40.98 26.52
CA MET A 11 83.16 41.30 26.91
C MET A 11 83.14 42.80 27.16
N ASN A 12 82.60 43.53 26.19
CA ASN A 12 82.33 44.95 26.31
C ASN A 12 81.27 45.10 27.42
N GLU A 13 81.70 45.35 28.66
CA GLU A 13 80.85 45.63 29.81
C GLU A 13 80.25 47.05 29.72
N ARG A 14 79.66 47.39 28.57
CA ARG A 14 78.76 48.54 28.47
C ARG A 14 77.37 48.03 28.82
N GLY A 15 77.00 48.13 30.09
CA GLY A 15 75.61 47.98 30.50
C GLY A 15 74.70 48.90 29.68
N PHE A 16 73.48 48.45 29.42
CA PHE A 16 72.50 49.21 28.63
C PHE A 16 72.35 50.63 29.19
N THR A 17 72.36 51.62 28.29
CA THR A 17 72.05 52.99 28.68
C THR A 17 70.57 53.11 29.02
N LEU A 18 70.23 54.03 29.94
CA LEU A 18 68.83 54.29 30.33
C LEU A 18 67.94 54.55 29.09
N THR A 19 68.49 55.23 28.08
CA THR A 19 67.82 55.50 26.80
C THR A 19 67.52 54.23 26.01
N GLU A 20 68.46 53.29 25.92
CA GLU A 20 68.23 52.00 25.22
C GLU A 20 67.18 51.15 25.93
N VAL A 21 67.17 51.14 27.27
CA VAL A 21 66.12 50.44 28.04
C VAL A 21 64.75 51.08 27.81
N LEU A 22 64.66 52.41 27.85
CA LEU A 22 63.41 53.13 27.58
C LEU A 22 62.89 52.87 26.15
N VAL A 23 63.77 52.94 25.14
CA VAL A 23 63.39 52.65 23.75
C VAL A 23 62.99 51.18 23.57
N GLY A 24 63.71 50.24 24.18
CA GLY A 24 63.37 48.81 24.16
C GLY A 24 62.01 48.50 24.78
N THR A 25 61.69 49.14 25.92
CA THR A 25 60.37 49.01 26.55
C THR A 25 59.25 49.65 25.72
N ALA A 26 59.50 50.80 25.10
CA ALA A 26 58.51 51.46 24.25
C ALA A 26 58.16 50.62 23.01
N ILE A 27 59.17 50.02 22.36
CA ILE A 27 58.97 49.11 21.21
C ILE A 27 58.24 47.84 21.67
N SER A 28 58.59 47.30 22.83
CA SER A 28 57.92 46.10 23.38
C SER A 28 56.45 46.36 23.70
N LEU A 29 56.11 47.52 24.27
CA LEU A 29 54.71 47.91 24.52
C LEU A 29 53.94 48.13 23.22
N ALA A 30 54.55 48.76 22.21
CA ALA A 30 53.93 48.93 20.90
C ALA A 30 53.66 47.57 20.21
N LEU A 31 54.60 46.62 20.32
CA LEU A 31 54.42 45.24 19.82
C LEU A 31 53.31 44.50 20.57
N LEU A 32 53.26 44.59 21.90
CA LEU A 32 52.19 43.99 22.70
C LEU A 32 50.82 44.57 22.36
N ALA A 33 50.73 45.88 22.12
CA ALA A 33 49.49 46.52 21.68
C ALA A 33 49.04 46.03 20.29
N LEU A 34 49.97 45.86 19.34
CA LEU A 34 49.68 45.28 18.03
C LEU A 34 49.19 43.83 18.13
N ILE A 35 49.86 43.00 18.95
CA ILE A 35 49.45 41.61 19.17
C ILE A 35 48.08 41.54 19.85
N ALA A 36 47.83 42.39 20.84
CA ALA A 36 46.53 42.47 21.50
C ALA A 36 45.40 42.84 20.52
N GLY A 37 45.62 43.81 19.64
CA GLY A 37 44.65 44.18 18.60
C GLY A 37 44.39 43.05 17.60
N VAL A 38 45.42 42.29 17.21
CA VAL A 38 45.26 41.11 16.36
C VAL A 38 44.49 39.99 17.05
N ILE A 39 44.75 39.74 18.35
CA ILE A 39 44.03 38.72 19.13
C ILE A 39 42.55 39.09 19.29
N GLN A 40 42.23 40.35 19.58
CA GLN A 40 40.85 40.83 19.67
C GLN A 40 40.13 40.66 18.33
N SER A 41 40.73 41.14 17.24
CA SER A 41 40.16 41.00 15.90
C SER A 41 39.93 39.54 15.46
N GLN A 42 40.85 38.63 15.84
CA GLN A 42 40.66 37.19 15.60
C GLN A 42 39.54 36.60 16.47
N GLY A 43 39.43 37.04 17.72
CA GLY A 43 38.34 36.64 18.63
C GLY A 43 36.96 37.05 18.09
N ASP A 44 36.84 38.30 17.64
CA ASP A 44 35.60 38.83 17.06
C ASP A 44 35.21 38.08 15.78
N THR A 45 36.20 37.82 14.91
CA THR A 45 35.99 37.05 13.69
C THR A 45 35.54 35.62 13.99
N PHE A 46 36.16 34.97 14.97
CA PHE A 46 35.79 33.62 15.39
C PHE A 46 34.38 33.57 16.01
N SER A 47 34.05 34.54 16.88
CA SER A 47 32.73 34.67 17.49
C SER A 47 31.66 34.79 16.42
N ARG A 48 31.85 35.70 15.46
CA ARG A 48 30.93 35.89 14.33
C ARG A 48 30.77 34.63 13.49
N GLN A 49 31.86 33.96 13.13
CA GLN A 49 31.80 32.71 12.37
C GLN A 49 31.06 31.60 13.11
N SER A 50 31.30 31.48 14.42
CA SER A 50 30.60 30.50 15.26
C SER A 50 29.11 30.80 15.36
N GLN A 51 28.73 32.08 15.56
CA GLN A 51 27.33 32.51 15.65
C GLN A 51 26.58 32.29 14.34
N LEU A 52 27.19 32.65 13.20
CA LEU A 52 26.61 32.41 11.87
C LEU A 52 26.44 30.90 11.60
N GLY A 53 27.42 30.08 11.98
CA GLY A 53 27.31 28.62 11.85
C GLY A 53 26.17 28.04 12.68
N GLN A 54 25.97 28.51 13.91
CA GLN A 54 24.87 28.09 14.77
C GLN A 54 23.51 28.54 14.24
N MET A 55 23.40 29.79 13.79
CA MET A 55 22.21 30.35 13.15
C MET A 55 21.80 29.52 11.92
N GLN A 56 22.75 29.19 11.06
CA GLN A 56 22.50 28.34 9.88
C GLN A 56 22.07 26.92 10.24
N ALA A 57 22.66 26.33 11.28
CA ALA A 57 22.25 25.01 11.76
C ALA A 57 20.82 25.04 12.32
N ASN A 58 20.45 26.08 13.08
CA ASN A 58 19.10 26.25 13.62
C ASN A 58 18.07 26.40 12.50
N GLY A 59 18.33 27.29 11.52
CA GLY A 59 17.43 27.52 10.39
C GLY A 59 17.23 26.28 9.52
N ARG A 60 18.32 25.61 9.13
CA ARG A 60 18.25 24.36 8.34
C ARG A 60 17.55 23.24 9.09
N GLY A 61 17.86 23.07 10.38
CA GLY A 61 17.22 22.08 11.23
C GLY A 61 15.71 22.28 11.26
N ALA A 62 15.26 23.49 11.58
CA ALA A 62 13.83 23.82 11.63
C ALA A 62 13.11 23.52 10.29
N THR A 63 13.69 23.92 9.15
CA THR A 63 13.10 23.63 7.84
C THR A 63 13.05 22.13 7.51
N ASP A 64 14.07 21.37 7.89
CA ASP A 64 14.17 19.94 7.57
C ASP A 64 13.11 19.12 8.33
N PHE A 65 12.95 19.39 9.62
CA PHE A 65 11.94 18.73 10.46
C PHE A 65 10.51 18.93 9.93
N VAL A 66 10.13 20.17 9.61
CA VAL A 66 8.80 20.45 9.05
C VAL A 66 8.67 19.82 7.67
N THR A 67 9.69 19.94 6.81
CA THR A 67 9.63 19.40 5.45
C THR A 67 9.42 17.89 5.44
N ARG A 68 10.17 17.14 6.27
CA ARG A 68 10.00 15.69 6.40
C ARG A 68 8.61 15.33 6.90
N SER A 69 8.13 16.04 7.92
CA SER A 69 6.82 15.79 8.52
C SER A 69 5.68 16.05 7.54
N VAL A 70 5.72 17.14 6.77
CA VAL A 70 4.70 17.44 5.76
C VAL A 70 4.68 16.38 4.66
N GLN A 71 5.86 15.89 4.24
CA GLN A 71 5.92 14.84 3.21
C GLN A 71 5.30 13.52 3.67
N ASN A 72 5.47 13.19 4.96
CA ASN A 72 4.96 11.96 5.55
C ASN A 72 3.51 12.08 6.03
N ALA A 73 3.00 13.29 6.27
CA ALA A 73 1.64 13.52 6.77
C ALA A 73 0.60 12.64 6.07
N GLY A 74 -0.18 11.91 6.87
CA GLY A 74 -1.19 10.95 6.41
C GLY A 74 -0.65 9.56 6.04
N PHE A 75 0.63 9.26 6.25
CA PHE A 75 1.16 7.91 6.06
C PHE A 75 0.58 6.96 7.12
N ASN A 76 -0.02 5.86 6.65
CA ASN A 76 -0.66 4.83 7.47
C ASN A 76 -1.68 5.31 8.50
N VAL A 77 -2.21 6.53 8.33
CA VAL A 77 -3.25 7.07 9.21
C VAL A 77 -4.58 6.42 8.86
N THR A 78 -5.06 5.54 9.75
CA THR A 78 -6.32 4.81 9.59
C THR A 78 -7.54 5.59 10.07
N ARG A 79 -7.35 6.43 11.09
CA ARG A 79 -8.34 7.30 11.73
C ARG A 79 -7.77 8.71 11.97
N GLY A 80 -8.61 9.73 11.89
CA GLY A 80 -8.26 11.13 12.01
C GLY A 80 -7.78 11.78 10.70
N LYS A 81 -7.33 13.03 10.83
CA LYS A 81 -6.85 13.85 9.71
C LYS A 81 -5.32 13.90 9.69
N ARG A 82 -4.74 14.05 8.49
CA ARG A 82 -3.28 14.24 8.32
C ARG A 82 -2.76 15.55 8.93
N PHE A 83 -3.60 16.58 8.96
CA PHE A 83 -3.32 17.87 9.57
C PHE A 83 -4.42 18.15 10.59
N LEU A 84 -4.03 18.48 11.83
CA LEU A 84 -4.97 18.73 12.93
C LEU A 84 -5.13 20.22 13.25
N ALA A 85 -4.12 21.02 12.92
CA ALA A 85 -4.13 22.47 13.08
C ALA A 85 -3.06 23.07 12.17
N ALA A 86 -3.36 24.23 11.57
CA ALA A 86 -2.41 24.97 10.74
C ALA A 86 -2.68 26.48 10.85
N SER A 87 -1.62 27.26 10.99
CA SER A 87 -1.63 28.72 10.94
C SER A 87 -0.37 29.23 10.25
N ASP A 88 -0.18 30.55 10.21
CA ASP A 88 1.06 31.15 9.72
C ASP A 88 2.31 30.82 10.58
N HIS A 89 2.16 30.32 11.81
CA HIS A 89 3.30 30.11 12.72
C HIS A 89 3.25 28.82 13.56
N TYR A 90 2.26 27.97 13.32
CA TYR A 90 2.22 26.58 13.79
C TYR A 90 1.59 25.64 12.76
N ILE A 91 1.95 24.35 12.84
CA ILE A 91 1.37 23.28 12.02
C ILE A 91 1.42 21.95 12.79
N THR A 92 0.33 21.18 12.74
CA THR A 92 0.24 19.83 13.35
C THR A 92 0.01 18.79 12.28
N MET A 93 0.81 17.73 12.29
CA MET A 93 0.76 16.62 11.35
C MET A 93 0.66 15.29 12.10
N VAL A 94 0.05 14.31 11.44
CA VAL A 94 -0.04 12.92 11.94
C VAL A 94 0.48 11.98 10.86
N TYR A 95 1.37 11.07 11.21
CA TYR A 95 1.83 10.00 10.34
C TYR A 95 2.55 8.92 11.14
N ASP A 96 2.38 7.66 10.73
CA ASP A 96 3.12 6.52 11.26
C ASP A 96 4.62 6.63 10.84
N GLU A 97 5.52 6.89 11.79
CA GLU A 97 6.96 7.06 11.53
C GLU A 97 7.67 5.71 11.39
N ASP A 98 7.26 4.69 12.14
CA ASP A 98 7.97 3.41 12.21
C ASP A 98 7.36 2.29 11.34
N ASN A 99 6.22 2.57 10.71
CA ASN A 99 5.45 1.73 9.81
C ASN A 99 4.97 0.44 10.48
N ASP A 100 4.48 0.52 11.71
CA ASP A 100 3.91 -0.61 12.43
C ASP A 100 2.39 -0.79 12.22
N GLY A 101 1.68 0.21 11.68
CA GLY A 101 0.24 0.15 11.47
C GLY A 101 -0.61 0.94 12.46
N VAL A 102 0.00 1.53 13.48
CA VAL A 102 -0.71 2.11 14.62
C VAL A 102 -0.17 3.52 14.88
N ILE A 103 -1.06 4.50 15.03
CA ILE A 103 -0.62 5.86 15.36
C ILE A 103 -0.36 5.95 16.86
N GLN A 104 0.83 6.38 17.29
CA GLN A 104 1.11 6.69 18.70
C GLN A 104 1.22 8.19 19.00
N ASN A 105 1.35 8.53 20.28
CA ASN A 105 1.34 9.93 20.74
C ASN A 105 2.55 10.75 20.25
N ASP A 106 3.71 10.13 19.99
CA ASP A 106 4.90 10.79 19.44
C ASP A 106 4.89 10.93 17.91
N GLU A 107 3.86 10.40 17.26
CA GLU A 107 3.59 10.51 15.83
C GLU A 107 2.58 11.62 15.48
N VAL A 108 2.04 12.26 16.52
CA VAL A 108 1.27 13.50 16.44
C VAL A 108 2.21 14.68 16.69
N LEU A 109 2.66 15.31 15.61
CA LEU A 109 3.78 16.25 15.62
C LEU A 109 3.29 17.68 15.36
N THR A 110 3.33 18.51 16.39
CA THR A 110 3.05 19.95 16.28
C THR A 110 4.35 20.75 16.26
N TYR A 111 4.58 21.53 15.20
CA TYR A 111 5.66 22.49 15.14
C TYR A 111 5.14 23.91 15.37
N ALA A 112 5.75 24.63 16.30
CA ALA A 112 5.35 26.00 16.63
C ALA A 112 6.52 26.83 17.15
N VAL A 113 6.41 28.16 17.05
CA VAL A 113 7.31 29.10 17.75
C VAL A 113 6.69 29.58 19.06
N SER A 114 7.54 29.75 20.08
CA SER A 114 7.13 30.38 21.35
C SER A 114 8.32 31.05 22.05
N ASP A 115 8.07 32.18 22.71
CA ASP A 115 9.01 32.84 23.60
C ASP A 115 9.22 31.97 24.86
N PRO A 116 10.44 31.56 25.19
CA PRO A 116 10.74 30.72 26.36
C PRO A 116 10.51 31.41 27.71
N THR A 117 10.40 32.73 27.73
CA THR A 117 10.27 33.56 28.94
C THR A 117 8.98 34.35 29.01
N GLY A 118 8.23 34.40 27.91
CA GLY A 118 6.97 35.09 27.79
C GLY A 118 5.83 34.41 28.54
N ALA A 119 4.79 35.18 28.83
CA ALA A 119 3.51 34.63 29.29
C ALA A 119 2.71 34.15 28.08
N ASN A 120 2.05 32.99 28.21
CA ASN A 120 1.17 32.48 27.17
C ASN A 120 0.06 33.48 26.85
N ASN A 121 -0.11 33.80 25.58
CA ASN A 121 -1.10 34.75 25.08
C ASN A 121 -1.85 34.23 23.83
N GLU A 122 -1.50 33.05 23.36
CA GLU A 122 -2.17 32.36 22.25
C GLU A 122 -2.40 30.89 22.62
N THR A 123 -3.53 30.35 22.17
CA THR A 123 -3.90 28.96 22.39
C THR A 123 -4.66 28.40 21.20
N PHE A 124 -4.41 27.13 20.87
CA PHE A 124 -5.23 26.35 19.94
C PHE A 124 -5.37 24.91 20.45
N THR A 125 -6.34 24.18 19.93
CA THR A 125 -6.63 22.80 20.33
C THR A 125 -6.38 21.87 19.16
N ILE A 126 -5.84 20.68 19.47
CA ILE A 126 -5.81 19.53 18.56
C ILE A 126 -6.56 18.37 19.20
N SER A 127 -7.19 17.54 18.38
CA SER A 127 -7.93 16.35 18.80
C SER A 127 -7.49 15.16 17.95
N PRO A 128 -6.26 14.63 18.16
CA PRO A 128 -5.74 13.50 17.41
C PRO A 128 -6.47 12.20 17.76
N PHE A 129 -6.38 11.22 16.86
CA PHE A 129 -6.62 9.81 17.17
C PHE A 129 -5.27 9.10 17.19
N PHE A 130 -4.99 8.39 18.28
CA PHE A 130 -3.79 7.57 18.45
C PHE A 130 -4.08 6.51 19.52
N ASP A 131 -3.32 5.42 19.53
CA ASP A 131 -3.44 4.32 20.49
C ASP A 131 -3.11 4.82 21.91
N GLU A 132 -4.16 5.09 22.69
CA GLU A 132 -4.03 5.65 24.04
C GLU A 132 -3.78 4.54 25.07
N ASP A 133 -4.30 3.34 24.84
CA ASP A 133 -4.29 2.25 25.83
C ASP A 133 -3.24 1.14 25.57
N GLY A 134 -2.58 1.18 24.42
CA GLY A 134 -1.48 0.31 24.01
C GLY A 134 -1.93 -1.07 23.54
N ASP A 135 -3.11 -1.16 22.91
CA ASP A 135 -3.67 -2.42 22.41
C ASP A 135 -3.42 -2.70 20.92
N ASP A 136 -2.61 -1.85 20.26
CA ASP A 136 -2.27 -1.90 18.84
C ASP A 136 -3.48 -1.67 17.90
N ASP A 137 -4.55 -1.04 18.39
CA ASP A 137 -5.67 -0.51 17.60
C ASP A 137 -5.85 1.00 17.87
N VAL A 138 -6.50 1.71 16.94
CA VAL A 138 -6.89 3.11 17.16
C VAL A 138 -8.40 3.20 17.08
N ALA A 139 -9.05 3.11 18.24
CA ALA A 139 -10.49 3.11 18.36
C ALA A 139 -11.08 4.54 18.26
N SER A 140 -12.38 4.62 17.95
CA SER A 140 -13.10 5.91 17.84
C SER A 140 -13.22 6.67 19.17
N THR A 141 -12.98 5.98 20.29
CA THR A 141 -12.97 6.58 21.63
C THR A 141 -11.59 7.06 22.06
N GLU A 142 -10.54 6.74 21.32
CA GLU A 142 -9.15 7.10 21.63
C GLU A 142 -8.80 8.43 20.99
N THR A 143 -9.52 9.44 21.44
CA THR A 143 -9.29 10.82 21.06
C THR A 143 -9.56 11.74 22.23
N ARG A 144 -8.80 12.84 22.29
CA ARG A 144 -8.85 13.80 23.37
C ARG A 144 -8.40 15.17 22.89
N ASP A 145 -8.96 16.21 23.49
CA ASP A 145 -8.52 17.58 23.26
C ASP A 145 -7.21 17.87 24.01
N TYR A 146 -6.22 18.38 23.26
CA TYR A 146 -4.96 18.89 23.78
C TYR A 146 -4.89 20.39 23.54
N LEU A 147 -4.90 21.17 24.62
CA LEU A 147 -4.77 22.63 24.56
C LEU A 147 -3.29 23.02 24.49
N ILE A 148 -2.85 23.51 23.34
CA ILE A 148 -1.50 24.01 23.12
C ILE A 148 -1.49 25.51 23.42
N SER A 149 -0.59 25.93 24.30
CA SER A 149 -0.41 27.34 24.68
C SER A 149 0.95 27.85 24.22
N LEU A 150 0.96 28.99 23.53
CA LEU A 150 2.15 29.65 23.03
C LEU A 150 2.30 31.05 23.65
N ALA A 151 3.55 31.47 23.84
CA ALA A 151 3.90 32.83 24.23
C ALA A 151 4.45 33.58 23.02
N ILE A 152 3.63 34.45 22.44
CA ILE A 152 3.97 35.29 21.29
C ILE A 152 4.22 36.72 21.78
N THR A 153 5.31 36.92 22.52
CA THR A 153 5.66 38.18 23.17
C THR A 153 6.78 38.96 22.49
N GLY A 154 7.54 38.32 21.59
CA GLY A 154 8.53 38.94 20.72
C GLY A 154 9.69 37.99 20.40
N PRO A 155 10.43 38.22 19.31
CA PRO A 155 11.65 37.48 19.04
C PRO A 155 12.78 37.85 20.02
N PRO A 156 13.77 36.96 20.21
CA PRO A 156 13.90 35.66 19.56
C PRO A 156 12.99 34.58 20.19
N PHE A 157 12.28 33.86 19.32
CA PHE A 157 11.51 32.68 19.68
C PHE A 157 12.38 31.43 19.73
N GLN A 158 11.84 30.38 20.36
CA GLN A 158 12.32 29.02 20.20
C GLN A 158 11.33 28.25 19.34
N PHE A 159 11.86 27.35 18.51
CA PHE A 159 11.04 26.47 17.69
C PHE A 159 10.91 25.12 18.39
N TYR A 160 9.67 24.73 18.65
CA TYR A 160 9.34 23.53 19.39
C TYR A 160 8.70 22.49 18.48
N LEU A 161 9.04 21.23 18.74
CA LEU A 161 8.20 20.08 18.44
C LEU A 161 7.39 19.79 19.71
N ILE A 162 6.08 19.78 19.57
CA ILE A 162 5.12 19.56 20.65
C ILE A 162 4.38 18.27 20.32
N THR A 163 4.35 17.33 21.27
CA THR A 163 3.63 16.06 21.14
C THR A 163 2.63 15.89 22.29
N PRO A 164 1.46 15.28 22.06
CA PRO A 164 0.52 14.96 23.12
C PRO A 164 1.10 13.94 24.12
N ASN A 165 0.69 14.05 25.38
CA ASN A 165 0.91 13.00 26.37
C ASN A 165 -0.08 11.86 26.13
N ASN A 166 0.35 10.62 26.38
CA ASN A 166 -0.56 9.50 26.31
C ASN A 166 -1.63 9.54 27.44
N SER A 167 -1.18 9.69 28.69
CA SER A 167 -2.06 9.50 29.87
C SER A 167 -2.94 10.68 30.29
N ASP A 168 -2.72 11.89 29.76
CA ASP A 168 -3.50 13.08 30.11
C ASP A 168 -3.58 14.09 28.95
N SER A 169 -4.41 15.14 29.05
CA SER A 169 -4.51 16.22 28.03
C SER A 169 -3.28 17.16 27.98
N GLY A 170 -2.18 16.80 28.62
CA GLY A 170 -0.94 17.57 28.59
C GLY A 170 -0.16 17.36 27.30
N VAL A 171 0.83 18.21 27.06
CA VAL A 171 1.74 18.11 25.92
C VAL A 171 3.19 18.21 26.37
N VAL A 172 4.08 17.54 25.66
CA VAL A 172 5.54 17.66 25.83
C VAL A 172 6.07 18.64 24.80
N GLN A 173 6.83 19.64 25.24
CA GLN A 173 7.51 20.58 24.35
C GLN A 173 9.00 20.27 24.27
N ASN A 174 9.48 19.87 23.08
CA ASN A 174 10.87 19.60 22.78
C ASN A 174 11.44 20.70 21.88
N LYS A 175 12.57 21.27 22.27
CA LYS A 175 13.18 22.36 21.50
C LYS A 175 13.96 21.82 20.32
N VAL A 176 13.55 22.23 19.12
CA VAL A 176 14.14 21.80 17.84
C VAL A 176 15.18 22.81 17.36
N ALA A 177 14.85 24.11 17.42
CA ALA A 177 15.77 25.19 17.04
C ALA A 177 15.69 26.37 18.02
N ARG A 178 16.77 27.13 18.07
CA ARG A 178 16.92 28.31 18.93
C ARG A 178 17.04 29.57 18.08
N ASP A 179 16.81 30.69 18.72
CA ASP A 179 17.10 32.01 18.16
C ASP A 179 16.38 32.21 16.82
N ILE A 180 15.09 31.86 16.78
CA ILE A 180 14.24 32.07 15.60
C ILE A 180 13.62 33.46 15.71
N ASP A 181 13.86 34.28 14.70
CA ASP A 181 13.38 35.66 14.65
C ASP A 181 11.94 35.72 14.13
N ASN A 182 11.62 34.94 13.10
CA ASN A 182 10.28 34.91 12.51
C ASN A 182 10.01 33.56 11.82
N ILE A 183 8.73 33.20 11.67
CA ILE A 183 8.28 32.09 10.85
C ILE A 183 7.02 32.51 10.08
N VAL A 184 6.89 32.02 8.84
CA VAL A 184 5.68 32.16 8.02
C VAL A 184 5.45 30.85 7.26
N PHE A 185 4.38 30.13 7.60
CA PHE A 185 3.83 29.05 6.79
C PHE A 185 2.77 29.60 5.84
N ARG A 186 2.67 29.04 4.63
CA ARG A 186 1.64 29.34 3.61
C ARG A 186 1.12 28.04 3.03
N TYR A 187 -0.19 27.98 2.81
CA TYR A 187 -0.89 26.75 2.41
C TYR A 187 -1.64 26.98 1.11
N TYR A 188 -1.68 25.94 0.27
CA TYR A 188 -2.38 25.98 -1.01
C TYR A 188 -3.09 24.65 -1.27
N ASP A 189 -4.22 24.73 -1.95
CA ASP A 189 -5.05 23.58 -2.28
C ASP A 189 -4.57 22.81 -3.55
N LYS A 190 -5.42 21.91 -4.06
CA LYS A 190 -5.13 21.11 -5.26
C LYS A 190 -5.09 21.92 -6.57
N ASP A 191 -5.77 23.06 -6.62
CA ASP A 191 -5.84 23.93 -7.79
C ASP A 191 -4.74 25.01 -7.74
N GLY A 192 -4.07 25.12 -6.60
CA GLY A 192 -2.99 26.08 -6.34
C GLY A 192 -3.49 27.38 -5.72
N ASP A 193 -4.74 27.43 -5.26
CA ASP A 193 -5.34 28.57 -4.60
C ASP A 193 -4.90 28.63 -3.13
N ALA A 194 -4.73 29.85 -2.61
CA ALA A 194 -4.24 30.07 -1.25
C ALA A 194 -5.31 29.73 -0.20
N LEU A 195 -4.89 29.02 0.84
CA LEU A 195 -5.73 28.69 2.00
C LEU A 195 -5.38 29.61 3.19
N PRO A 196 -6.37 30.01 4.02
CA PRO A 196 -7.77 29.59 3.92
C PRO A 196 -8.56 30.30 2.81
N GLU A 197 -9.73 29.78 2.42
CA GLU A 197 -10.55 30.39 1.38
C GLU A 197 -10.87 31.86 1.72
N GLY A 198 -10.61 32.76 0.76
CA GLY A 198 -10.81 34.20 0.96
C GLY A 198 -9.73 34.90 1.79
N VAL A 199 -8.62 34.24 2.10
CA VAL A 199 -7.45 34.87 2.73
C VAL A 199 -6.95 36.07 1.93
N THR A 200 -6.47 37.09 2.65
CA THR A 200 -5.82 38.23 2.00
C THR A 200 -4.51 37.77 1.37
N VAL A 201 -4.34 38.02 0.07
CA VAL A 201 -3.10 37.72 -0.66
C VAL A 201 -2.35 38.99 -1.04
N ASP A 202 -1.03 38.88 -1.17
CA ASP A 202 -0.17 39.97 -1.64
C ASP A 202 -0.19 40.10 -3.19
N GLY A 203 0.70 40.94 -3.73
CA GLY A 203 0.80 41.16 -5.17
C GLY A 203 1.23 39.94 -6.00
N ASN A 204 1.75 38.90 -5.35
CA ASN A 204 2.17 37.64 -5.97
C ASN A 204 1.13 36.53 -5.79
N GLY A 205 0.06 36.78 -5.03
CA GLY A 205 -0.94 35.76 -4.69
C GLY A 205 -0.59 34.97 -3.42
N ASP A 206 0.41 35.39 -2.65
CA ASP A 206 0.81 34.69 -1.43
C ASP A 206 -0.07 35.11 -0.24
N PRO A 207 -0.59 34.16 0.57
CA PRO A 207 -1.41 34.50 1.72
C PRO A 207 -0.63 35.32 2.76
N VAL A 208 -1.26 36.39 3.23
CA VAL A 208 -0.69 37.38 4.15
C VAL A 208 -1.18 37.09 5.58
N PRO A 209 -0.28 36.75 6.52
CA PRO A 209 -0.62 36.57 7.94
C PRO A 209 -1.29 37.80 8.58
N PRO A 210 -1.94 37.65 9.75
CA PRO A 210 -2.18 36.40 10.47
C PRO A 210 -3.39 35.63 9.91
N TYR A 211 -3.34 34.31 9.97
CA TYR A 211 -4.48 33.46 9.63
C TYR A 211 -4.35 32.07 10.29
N VAL A 212 -5.50 31.42 10.43
CA VAL A 212 -5.62 30.02 10.87
C VAL A 212 -6.47 29.30 9.83
N ILE A 213 -6.05 28.09 9.45
CA ILE A 213 -6.80 27.25 8.52
C ILE A 213 -8.01 26.65 9.26
N PRO A 214 -9.25 26.86 8.77
CA PRO A 214 -10.44 26.20 9.29
C PRO A 214 -10.35 24.67 9.24
N ALA A 215 -11.06 23.99 10.14
CA ALA A 215 -10.93 22.53 10.34
C ALA A 215 -11.41 21.70 9.13
N ASP A 216 -12.33 22.27 8.36
CA ASP A 216 -12.87 21.78 7.08
C ASP A 216 -11.84 21.90 5.94
N GLU A 217 -10.99 22.94 5.95
CA GLU A 217 -9.98 23.17 4.91
C GLU A 217 -8.63 22.47 5.16
N LEU A 218 -8.39 21.93 6.37
CA LEU A 218 -7.13 21.25 6.71
C LEU A 218 -6.79 20.10 5.76
N ASN A 219 -7.82 19.36 5.32
CA ASN A 219 -7.65 18.26 4.38
C ASN A 219 -7.45 18.73 2.93
N ASP A 220 -7.59 20.02 2.62
CA ASP A 220 -7.37 20.57 1.29
C ASP A 220 -5.93 20.99 1.03
N ILE A 221 -5.11 21.08 2.07
CA ILE A 221 -3.67 21.38 1.95
C ILE A 221 -2.98 20.38 0.99
N ARG A 222 -2.39 20.89 -0.09
CA ARG A 222 -1.58 20.13 -1.07
C ARG A 222 -0.17 20.68 -1.24
N LYS A 223 0.08 21.92 -0.83
CA LYS A 223 1.40 22.53 -0.84
C LYS A 223 1.55 23.38 0.42
N VAL A 224 2.69 23.23 1.08
CA VAL A 224 3.13 24.06 2.20
C VAL A 224 4.41 24.76 1.80
N GLU A 225 4.40 26.08 1.87
CA GLU A 225 5.59 26.92 1.77
C GLU A 225 5.94 27.45 3.15
N MET A 226 7.22 27.52 3.49
CA MET A 226 7.67 27.99 4.79
C MET A 226 8.86 28.92 4.64
N ASP A 227 8.85 30.03 5.37
CA ASP A 227 9.98 30.93 5.55
C ASP A 227 10.34 30.98 7.03
N ILE A 228 11.52 30.50 7.41
CA ILE A 228 12.03 30.55 8.78
C ILE A 228 13.23 31.49 8.84
N THR A 229 13.13 32.59 9.58
CA THR A 229 14.24 33.54 9.79
C THR A 229 14.95 33.21 11.09
N ALA A 230 16.21 32.79 11.01
CA ALA A 230 17.07 32.59 12.18
C ALA A 230 17.85 33.87 12.51
N LEU A 231 18.08 34.11 13.80
CA LEU A 231 18.84 35.24 14.36
C LEU A 231 20.20 34.75 14.88
N SER A 232 21.24 35.58 14.80
CA SER A 232 22.45 35.32 15.58
C SER A 232 22.14 35.36 17.07
N LYS A 233 22.83 34.52 17.85
CA LYS A 233 22.64 34.46 19.29
C LYS A 233 23.00 35.78 20.00
N ASP A 234 24.05 36.44 19.54
CA ASP A 234 24.51 37.73 20.06
C ASP A 234 24.67 38.74 18.91
N GLU A 235 24.81 40.01 19.25
CA GLU A 235 25.10 41.11 18.32
C GLU A 235 26.47 40.91 17.63
N ASP A 236 26.64 41.45 16.42
CA ASP A 236 27.93 41.47 15.72
C ASP A 236 28.96 42.25 16.57
N PRO A 237 30.15 41.70 16.84
CA PRO A 237 31.20 42.40 17.56
C PRO A 237 31.65 43.73 16.90
N ASN A 238 31.34 43.95 15.63
CA ASN A 238 31.53 45.21 14.95
C ASN A 238 30.36 46.17 15.24
N ASP A 239 30.59 47.15 16.11
CA ASP A 239 29.61 48.21 16.45
C ASP A 239 29.08 48.99 15.23
N GLU A 240 29.79 48.98 14.08
CA GLU A 240 29.31 49.62 12.84
C GLU A 240 28.34 48.75 12.03
N TYR A 241 28.24 47.44 12.33
CA TYR A 241 27.30 46.55 11.66
C TYR A 241 25.88 46.91 12.06
N LEU A 242 25.02 47.18 11.09
CA LEU A 242 23.60 47.43 11.34
C LEU A 242 22.78 46.61 10.34
N ASN A 243 21.89 45.79 10.86
CA ASN A 243 20.92 45.03 10.07
C ASN A 243 19.55 45.69 10.21
N SER A 244 18.99 46.14 9.09
CA SER A 244 17.67 46.77 9.06
C SER A 244 16.82 46.19 7.94
N GLY A 245 15.54 46.04 8.20
CA GLY A 245 14.60 45.42 7.27
C GLY A 245 13.18 45.48 7.78
N ALA A 246 12.30 44.70 7.16
CA ALA A 246 10.92 44.58 7.58
C ALA A 246 10.43 43.13 7.54
N TYR A 247 9.69 42.73 8.57
CA TYR A 247 8.88 41.53 8.63
C TYR A 247 7.66 41.66 7.73
N LEU A 248 7.16 40.52 7.26
CA LEU A 248 5.88 40.45 6.58
C LEU A 248 4.78 40.96 7.52
N SER A 249 3.88 41.80 7.00
CA SER A 249 2.76 42.32 7.78
C SER A 249 1.96 41.17 8.38
N GLY A 250 1.64 41.28 9.67
CA GLY A 250 0.85 40.29 10.40
C GLY A 250 1.57 38.99 10.76
N SER A 251 2.84 38.80 10.36
CA SER A 251 3.64 37.67 10.84
C SER A 251 3.87 37.73 12.35
N VAL A 252 4.18 36.58 12.95
CA VAL A 252 4.37 36.43 14.39
C VAL A 252 5.34 37.47 15.00
N ALA A 253 6.46 37.76 14.33
CA ALA A 253 7.40 38.79 14.79
C ALA A 253 6.83 40.22 14.70
N ALA A 254 6.10 40.53 13.64
CA ALA A 254 5.49 41.84 13.43
C ALA A 254 4.36 42.12 14.43
N VAL A 255 3.54 41.10 14.70
CA VAL A 255 2.43 41.17 15.66
C VAL A 255 2.98 41.31 17.08
N ALA A 256 3.93 40.45 17.46
CA ALA A 256 4.51 40.47 18.79
C ALA A 256 5.30 41.76 19.08
N GLY A 257 6.08 42.24 18.10
CA GLY A 257 6.86 43.48 18.22
C GLY A 257 6.03 44.76 18.05
N GLY A 258 4.80 44.68 17.54
CA GLY A 258 3.97 45.84 17.21
C GLY A 258 4.52 46.73 16.09
N THR A 259 5.50 46.22 15.33
CA THR A 259 6.18 46.91 14.23
C THR A 259 6.60 45.90 13.18
N THR A 260 6.48 46.25 11.91
CA THR A 260 7.08 45.45 10.83
C THR A 260 8.56 45.74 10.68
N ALA A 261 9.08 46.88 11.12
CA ALA A 261 10.48 47.25 10.93
C ALA A 261 11.37 46.73 12.08
N PHE A 262 12.58 46.28 11.73
CA PHE A 262 13.66 46.01 12.67
C PHE A 262 14.93 46.78 12.25
N SER A 263 15.77 47.11 13.23
CA SER A 263 17.05 47.78 13.04
C SER A 263 17.93 47.55 14.26
N ASP A 264 18.83 46.58 14.18
CA ASP A 264 19.70 46.17 15.29
C ASP A 264 21.04 45.59 14.79
N HIS A 265 21.87 45.10 15.70
CA HIS A 265 23.20 44.58 15.41
C HIS A 265 23.24 43.05 15.23
N PHE A 266 22.08 42.37 15.07
CA PHE A 266 22.02 40.92 14.92
C PHE A 266 22.02 40.49 13.45
N HIS A 267 22.66 39.36 13.15
CA HIS A 267 22.57 38.73 11.83
C HIS A 267 21.25 37.99 11.69
N ARG A 268 20.69 38.01 10.48
CA ARG A 268 19.48 37.27 10.12
C ARG A 268 19.69 36.52 8.81
N GLU A 269 19.16 35.30 8.73
CA GLU A 269 19.10 34.53 7.50
C GLU A 269 17.75 33.81 7.40
N THR A 270 17.07 33.97 6.28
CA THR A 270 15.78 33.31 6.01
C THR A 270 16.00 32.04 5.20
N PHE A 271 15.44 30.94 5.69
CA PHE A 271 15.45 29.63 5.07
C PHE A 271 14.06 29.33 4.54
N SER A 272 13.94 29.23 3.22
CA SER A 272 12.68 28.94 2.54
C SER A 272 12.64 27.48 2.09
N ALA A 273 11.49 26.83 2.27
CA ALA A 273 11.23 25.49 1.75
C ALA A 273 9.80 25.39 1.19
N VAL A 274 9.64 24.56 0.15
CA VAL A 274 8.36 24.24 -0.46
C VAL A 274 8.22 22.73 -0.47
N THR A 275 7.08 22.23 0.01
CA THR A 275 6.86 20.79 0.09
C THR A 275 5.38 20.42 0.00
N SER A 276 5.10 19.14 -0.22
CA SER A 276 3.76 18.61 -0.42
C SER A 276 3.60 17.27 0.30
N PRO A 277 2.43 16.98 0.88
CA PRO A 277 2.12 15.65 1.40
C PRO A 277 2.11 14.62 0.27
N ARG A 278 2.70 13.46 0.53
CA ARG A 278 2.76 12.35 -0.44
C ARG A 278 1.59 11.39 -0.31
N ASN A 279 0.99 11.32 0.88
CA ASN A 279 -0.09 10.40 1.21
C ASN A 279 -1.43 11.11 1.04
N LEU A 280 -1.96 11.06 -0.17
CA LEU A 280 -3.26 11.65 -0.55
C LEU A 280 -4.39 10.60 -0.60
N VAL A 281 -4.18 9.43 0.01
CA VAL A 281 -5.01 8.23 -0.21
C VAL A 281 -6.44 8.38 0.34
N THR A 282 -6.66 9.27 1.30
CA THR A 282 -7.99 9.68 1.75
C THR A 282 -8.46 10.87 0.93
N ALA A 283 -9.62 10.71 0.27
CA ALA A 283 -10.32 11.88 -0.24
C ALA A 283 -10.67 12.79 0.96
N PRO A 284 -10.66 14.12 0.81
CA PRO A 284 -10.91 15.07 1.90
C PRO A 284 -12.20 14.81 2.69
N TRP A 285 -13.16 14.11 2.08
CA TRP A 285 -14.50 13.82 2.61
C TRP A 285 -14.70 12.37 3.09
N GLY A 286 -13.75 11.45 2.89
CA GLY A 286 -13.85 10.07 3.39
C GLY A 286 -13.51 8.97 2.37
N LYS A 287 -13.86 7.71 2.68
CA LYS A 287 -13.61 6.54 1.82
C LYS A 287 -14.65 5.43 2.02
N ILE A 288 -14.68 4.49 1.07
CA ILE A 288 -15.43 3.23 1.19
C ILE A 288 -14.46 2.05 1.06
N SER A 289 -14.53 1.11 2.01
CA SER A 289 -13.76 -0.13 2.00
C SER A 289 -14.68 -1.32 1.77
N LEU A 290 -14.20 -2.36 1.10
CA LEU A 290 -14.97 -3.56 0.80
C LEU A 290 -14.26 -4.80 1.35
N ALA A 291 -15.03 -5.70 1.96
CA ALA A 291 -14.59 -7.01 2.38
C ALA A 291 -15.61 -8.07 1.97
N ALA A 292 -15.14 -9.23 1.52
CA ALA A 292 -15.96 -10.40 1.19
C ALA A 292 -15.67 -11.52 2.18
N ASP A 293 -16.70 -12.20 2.69
CA ASP A 293 -16.57 -13.34 3.59
C ASP A 293 -17.70 -14.37 3.31
N PRO A 294 -17.36 -15.60 2.88
CA PRO A 294 -16.01 -16.12 2.62
C PRO A 294 -15.38 -15.57 1.32
N THR A 295 -14.05 -15.60 1.25
CA THR A 295 -13.27 -15.40 0.01
C THR A 295 -11.97 -16.24 0.09
N PRO A 296 -11.75 -17.24 -0.78
CA PRO A 296 -12.58 -17.63 -1.92
C PRO A 296 -13.90 -18.32 -1.52
N VAL A 297 -14.85 -18.39 -2.46
CA VAL A 297 -16.07 -19.21 -2.35
C VAL A 297 -15.86 -20.51 -3.11
N SER A 298 -16.18 -21.65 -2.49
CA SER A 298 -15.99 -22.97 -3.09
C SER A 298 -17.30 -23.73 -3.29
N CYS A 299 -17.49 -24.32 -4.48
CA CYS A 299 -18.66 -25.18 -4.74
C CYS A 299 -18.77 -26.30 -3.67
N PRO A 300 -19.99 -26.60 -3.15
CA PRO A 300 -21.30 -26.18 -3.63
C PRO A 300 -21.79 -24.82 -3.12
N ASP A 301 -21.02 -24.14 -2.26
CA ASP A 301 -21.38 -22.80 -1.85
C ASP A 301 -21.27 -21.86 -3.05
N ASP A 302 -22.25 -20.99 -3.21
CA ASP A 302 -22.44 -20.14 -4.39
C ASP A 302 -22.42 -18.65 -4.04
N SER A 303 -22.22 -18.31 -2.78
CA SER A 303 -22.43 -16.95 -2.30
C SER A 303 -21.41 -16.52 -1.26
N THR A 304 -21.19 -15.21 -1.22
CA THR A 304 -20.40 -14.52 -0.21
C THR A 304 -21.11 -13.27 0.28
N THR A 305 -20.94 -12.94 1.55
CA THR A 305 -21.42 -11.68 2.10
C THR A 305 -20.38 -10.61 1.88
N ILE A 306 -20.79 -9.52 1.25
CA ILE A 306 -19.98 -8.33 1.09
C ILE A 306 -20.35 -7.33 2.18
N THR A 307 -19.34 -6.84 2.89
CA THR A 307 -19.47 -5.68 3.78
C THR A 307 -18.78 -4.48 3.14
N ALA A 308 -19.54 -3.41 2.94
CA ALA A 308 -19.03 -2.10 2.60
C ALA A 308 -18.97 -1.22 3.86
N SER A 309 -17.78 -0.73 4.21
CA SER A 309 -17.54 0.18 5.32
C SER A 309 -17.30 1.58 4.77
N VAL A 310 -18.29 2.45 4.92
CA VAL A 310 -18.21 3.85 4.52
C VAL A 310 -17.79 4.67 5.74
N VAL A 311 -16.68 5.38 5.61
CA VAL A 311 -16.15 6.24 6.66
C VAL A 311 -15.98 7.67 6.16
N ASP A 312 -16.13 8.63 7.06
CA ASP A 312 -15.95 10.05 6.79
C ASP A 312 -14.47 10.45 6.71
N SER A 313 -14.21 11.77 6.65
CA SER A 313 -12.87 12.34 6.58
C SER A 313 -11.97 12.05 7.80
N GLU A 314 -12.57 11.63 8.91
CA GLU A 314 -11.90 11.28 10.16
C GLU A 314 -11.79 9.76 10.34
N GLY A 315 -12.23 8.97 9.35
CA GLY A 315 -12.21 7.51 9.43
C GLY A 315 -13.31 6.94 10.33
N GLU A 316 -14.26 7.76 10.77
CA GLU A 316 -15.43 7.31 11.52
C GLU A 316 -16.50 6.76 10.59
N GLY A 317 -17.18 5.70 11.01
CA GLY A 317 -18.29 5.14 10.25
C GLY A 317 -19.42 6.15 10.10
N VAL A 318 -19.84 6.42 8.86
CA VAL A 318 -20.93 7.37 8.60
C VAL A 318 -22.24 6.97 9.28
N ASP A 319 -23.12 7.95 9.46
CA ASP A 319 -24.44 7.74 10.05
C ASP A 319 -25.25 6.65 9.32
N SER A 320 -26.17 6.03 10.07
CA SER A 320 -27.09 5.06 9.49
C SER A 320 -28.02 5.72 8.47
N GLY A 321 -28.24 5.07 7.33
CA GLY A 321 -29.16 5.54 6.29
C GLY A 321 -28.47 6.01 5.02
N VAL A 322 -27.13 6.14 5.00
CA VAL A 322 -26.37 6.44 3.78
C VAL A 322 -26.54 5.28 2.79
N SER A 323 -27.00 5.56 1.58
CA SER A 323 -27.27 4.53 0.57
C SER A 323 -25.96 4.08 -0.07
N VAL A 324 -25.67 2.78 0.00
CA VAL A 324 -24.55 2.13 -0.69
C VAL A 324 -25.11 1.31 -1.86
N THR A 325 -24.63 1.58 -3.08
CA THR A 325 -25.02 0.85 -4.28
C THR A 325 -23.92 -0.15 -4.65
N PHE A 326 -24.28 -1.40 -4.90
CA PHE A 326 -23.38 -2.49 -5.27
C PHE A 326 -23.56 -2.85 -6.74
N ASN A 327 -22.45 -3.14 -7.43
CA ASN A 327 -22.45 -3.67 -8.79
C ASN A 327 -21.47 -4.84 -8.90
N THR A 328 -21.70 -5.71 -9.88
CA THR A 328 -20.86 -6.88 -10.11
C THR A 328 -20.61 -7.09 -11.60
N SER A 329 -19.43 -7.61 -11.97
CA SER A 329 -19.11 -7.96 -13.35
C SER A 329 -19.80 -9.24 -13.83
N ASP A 330 -20.12 -10.14 -12.90
CA ASP A 330 -20.81 -11.41 -13.13
C ASP A 330 -21.56 -11.85 -11.85
N GLY A 331 -22.42 -12.87 -11.95
CA GLY A 331 -23.32 -13.27 -10.88
C GLY A 331 -24.39 -12.21 -10.59
N THR A 332 -24.99 -12.29 -9.40
CA THR A 332 -26.06 -11.39 -8.97
C THR A 332 -25.77 -10.87 -7.56
N VAL A 333 -26.09 -9.60 -7.32
CA VAL A 333 -26.02 -8.99 -5.99
C VAL A 333 -27.42 -8.73 -5.45
N SER A 334 -27.66 -9.08 -4.19
CA SER A 334 -28.94 -8.82 -3.54
C SER A 334 -28.76 -8.46 -2.07
N PRO A 335 -29.27 -7.30 -1.61
CA PRO A 335 -29.85 -6.22 -2.43
C PRO A 335 -28.79 -5.45 -3.26
N GLU A 336 -29.19 -4.88 -4.41
CA GLU A 336 -28.32 -4.01 -5.24
C GLU A 336 -27.99 -2.68 -4.56
N SER A 337 -28.80 -2.26 -3.59
CA SER A 337 -28.53 -1.10 -2.75
C SER A 337 -28.99 -1.38 -1.33
N ASN A 338 -28.18 -0.98 -0.36
CA ASN A 338 -28.51 -1.10 1.05
C ASN A 338 -28.04 0.14 1.81
N SER A 339 -28.73 0.48 2.89
CA SER A 339 -28.32 1.59 3.74
C SER A 339 -27.26 1.15 4.75
N THR A 340 -26.35 2.06 5.07
CA THR A 340 -25.45 1.90 6.21
C THR A 340 -26.25 1.71 7.50
N VAL A 341 -25.77 0.83 8.37
CA VAL A 341 -26.20 0.68 9.76
C VAL A 341 -25.16 1.35 10.67
N GLY A 342 -25.34 1.27 12.00
CA GLY A 342 -24.35 1.80 12.95
C GLY A 342 -22.93 1.33 12.58
N SER A 343 -21.96 2.25 12.69
CA SER A 343 -20.57 2.12 12.21
C SER A 343 -20.35 2.20 10.68
N GLY A 344 -21.27 2.78 9.91
CA GLY A 344 -21.07 3.06 8.48
C GLY A 344 -21.10 1.83 7.56
N ASN A 345 -21.57 0.68 8.06
CA ASN A 345 -21.53 -0.58 7.33
C ASN A 345 -22.82 -0.86 6.55
N ALA A 346 -22.72 -1.22 5.28
CA ALA A 346 -23.82 -1.74 4.47
C ALA A 346 -23.43 -3.10 3.89
N THR A 347 -24.38 -4.04 3.82
CA THR A 347 -24.08 -5.40 3.33
C THR A 347 -24.91 -5.77 2.11
N THR A 348 -24.33 -6.59 1.24
CA THR A 348 -25.04 -7.29 0.15
C THR A 348 -24.55 -8.74 0.07
N THR A 349 -25.30 -9.60 -0.61
CA THR A 349 -24.84 -10.96 -0.93
C THR A 349 -24.52 -11.02 -2.41
N LEU A 350 -23.29 -11.39 -2.76
CA LEU A 350 -22.90 -11.75 -4.13
C LEU A 350 -23.14 -13.26 -4.30
N THR A 351 -23.96 -13.64 -5.28
CA THR A 351 -24.26 -15.03 -5.63
C THR A 351 -23.79 -15.31 -7.05
N TYR A 352 -23.04 -16.39 -7.24
CA TYR A 352 -22.53 -16.84 -8.51
C TYR A 352 -23.30 -18.07 -9.02
N ASP A 353 -23.52 -18.15 -10.32
CA ASP A 353 -24.07 -19.35 -10.96
C ASP A 353 -22.91 -20.20 -11.49
N TRP A 354 -22.68 -21.36 -10.86
CA TRP A 354 -21.66 -22.36 -11.20
C TRP A 354 -21.84 -23.01 -12.57
N SER A 355 -22.56 -22.39 -13.51
CA SER A 355 -22.58 -22.76 -14.93
C SER A 355 -21.19 -22.93 -15.54
N SER A 356 -20.16 -22.26 -14.99
CA SER A 356 -18.74 -22.35 -15.38
C SER A 356 -17.83 -22.59 -14.16
N PRO A 357 -16.68 -23.30 -14.32
CA PRO A 357 -15.89 -23.85 -13.21
C PRO A 357 -15.04 -22.88 -12.40
N SER A 358 -14.72 -21.70 -12.90
CA SER A 358 -13.90 -20.73 -12.16
C SER A 358 -14.05 -19.32 -12.71
N ILE A 359 -14.26 -18.35 -11.83
CA ILE A 359 -14.23 -16.94 -12.23
C ILE A 359 -13.74 -16.06 -11.07
N THR A 360 -12.98 -15.03 -11.41
CA THR A 360 -12.83 -13.86 -10.52
C THR A 360 -13.90 -12.86 -10.88
N VAL A 361 -14.85 -12.65 -9.97
CA VAL A 361 -15.88 -11.62 -10.11
C VAL A 361 -15.34 -10.30 -9.57
N THR A 362 -15.50 -9.21 -10.29
CA THR A 362 -15.22 -7.86 -9.76
C THR A 362 -16.49 -7.31 -9.14
N LEU A 363 -16.46 -7.05 -7.83
CA LEU A 363 -17.53 -6.39 -7.12
C LEU A 363 -17.13 -4.94 -6.80
N SER A 364 -18.00 -3.98 -7.10
CA SER A 364 -17.82 -2.58 -6.76
C SER A 364 -18.95 -2.05 -5.90
N ALA A 365 -18.65 -1.01 -5.12
CA ALA A 365 -19.63 -0.26 -4.36
C ALA A 365 -19.37 1.24 -4.43
N SER A 366 -20.44 2.01 -4.32
CA SER A 366 -20.39 3.47 -4.22
C SER A 366 -21.39 4.02 -3.22
N ALA A 367 -21.04 5.17 -2.63
CA ALA A 367 -21.89 5.93 -1.73
C ALA A 367 -21.67 7.43 -1.94
N LEU A 368 -22.58 8.25 -1.40
CA LEU A 368 -22.41 9.70 -1.29
C LEU A 368 -22.20 10.05 0.18
N ILE A 369 -21.17 10.84 0.46
CA ILE A 369 -20.91 11.41 1.79
C ILE A 369 -21.30 12.87 1.75
N ASP A 370 -22.22 13.27 2.63
CA ASP A 370 -22.62 14.66 2.82
C ASP A 370 -21.57 15.38 3.67
N VAL A 371 -20.93 16.39 3.10
CA VAL A 371 -20.03 17.30 3.81
C VAL A 371 -20.62 18.70 3.70
N ASP A 372 -21.07 19.24 4.83
CA ASP A 372 -21.67 20.58 4.96
C ASP A 372 -22.83 20.88 4.00
N GLY A 373 -23.62 19.86 3.66
CA GLY A 373 -24.79 19.95 2.80
C GLY A 373 -24.53 19.69 1.32
N GLU A 374 -23.31 19.29 0.95
CA GLU A 374 -22.91 18.91 -0.41
C GLU A 374 -22.50 17.43 -0.46
N ASP A 375 -23.01 16.70 -1.46
CA ASP A 375 -22.77 15.26 -1.61
C ASP A 375 -21.51 14.97 -2.43
N TYR A 376 -20.57 14.22 -1.84
CA TYR A 376 -19.34 13.79 -2.50
C TYR A 376 -19.32 12.27 -2.73
N PRO A 377 -18.98 11.79 -3.94
CA PRO A 377 -18.93 10.36 -4.22
C PRO A 377 -17.68 9.69 -3.63
N VAL A 378 -17.87 8.51 -3.07
CA VAL A 378 -16.82 7.54 -2.75
C VAL A 378 -17.10 6.23 -3.47
N PHE A 379 -16.06 5.57 -3.98
CA PHE A 379 -16.19 4.28 -4.67
C PHE A 379 -15.00 3.37 -4.36
N ASN A 380 -15.23 2.06 -4.41
CA ASN A 380 -14.18 1.04 -4.33
C ASN A 380 -14.61 -0.23 -5.06
N ALA A 381 -13.66 -1.09 -5.41
CA ALA A 381 -13.91 -2.39 -6.02
C ALA A 381 -12.89 -3.43 -5.55
N ILE A 382 -13.35 -4.67 -5.35
CA ILE A 382 -12.52 -5.81 -4.97
C ILE A 382 -12.77 -7.00 -5.92
N PRO A 383 -11.74 -7.81 -6.18
CA PRO A 383 -11.94 -9.13 -6.78
C PRO A 383 -12.49 -10.10 -5.73
N VAL A 384 -13.45 -10.93 -6.12
CA VAL A 384 -13.99 -12.06 -5.35
C VAL A 384 -13.79 -13.33 -6.16
N SER A 385 -13.03 -14.29 -5.61
CA SER A 385 -12.75 -15.55 -6.29
C SER A 385 -13.83 -16.58 -6.00
N PHE A 386 -14.43 -17.11 -7.06
CA PHE A 386 -15.24 -18.33 -7.01
C PHE A 386 -14.40 -19.45 -7.62
N GLU A 387 -13.98 -20.36 -6.76
CA GLU A 387 -13.02 -21.40 -7.10
C GLU A 387 -13.66 -22.78 -6.94
N SER A 388 -13.39 -23.67 -7.89
CA SER A 388 -13.56 -25.10 -7.65
C SER A 388 -12.19 -25.71 -7.39
N GLY A 389 -11.86 -25.93 -6.12
CA GLY A 389 -10.46 -26.20 -5.74
C GLY A 389 -9.66 -24.90 -5.66
N THR A 390 -8.45 -24.83 -6.23
CA THR A 390 -7.53 -23.67 -6.15
C THR A 390 -7.63 -22.73 -7.37
N GLY A 391 -8.83 -22.51 -7.90
CA GLY A 391 -9.07 -21.70 -9.10
C GLY A 391 -9.32 -22.56 -10.35
N ILE A 392 -8.25 -22.98 -11.05
CA ILE A 392 -8.34 -24.03 -12.07
C ILE A 392 -8.39 -25.35 -11.31
N PHE A 393 -9.41 -26.19 -11.55
CA PHE A 393 -9.34 -27.55 -11.05
C PHE A 393 -8.18 -28.24 -11.77
N THR A 394 -7.12 -28.58 -11.04
CA THR A 394 -5.98 -29.36 -11.55
C THR A 394 -5.65 -30.46 -10.57
N ASP A 395 -5.28 -31.61 -11.09
CA ASP A 395 -4.72 -32.70 -10.30
C ASP A 395 -3.64 -33.42 -11.10
N ASP A 396 -2.40 -33.38 -10.60
CA ASP A 396 -1.25 -34.07 -11.17
C ASP A 396 -0.86 -35.33 -10.37
N PHE A 397 -1.61 -35.66 -9.31
CA PHE A 397 -1.40 -36.81 -8.41
C PHE A 397 0.02 -36.92 -7.83
N SER A 398 0.82 -35.84 -7.86
CA SER A 398 2.23 -35.84 -7.44
C SER A 398 2.41 -35.89 -5.93
N ASP A 399 1.37 -35.55 -5.18
CA ASP A 399 1.30 -35.72 -3.72
C ASP A 399 1.10 -37.17 -3.29
N GLY A 400 0.71 -38.05 -4.22
CA GLY A 400 0.57 -39.48 -4.01
C GLY A 400 -0.79 -39.90 -3.46
N ASP A 401 -1.80 -39.03 -3.48
CA ASP A 401 -3.17 -39.36 -3.12
C ASP A 401 -4.19 -38.84 -4.15
N SER A 402 -5.46 -39.19 -3.94
CA SER A 402 -6.59 -38.85 -4.82
C SER A 402 -7.64 -38.05 -4.06
N ASP A 403 -7.20 -37.19 -3.13
CA ASP A 403 -8.10 -36.40 -2.30
C ASP A 403 -9.08 -35.57 -3.16
N GLY A 404 -10.35 -35.55 -2.77
CA GLY A 404 -11.44 -34.90 -3.52
C GLY A 404 -12.09 -35.76 -4.60
N TRP A 405 -11.47 -36.86 -5.04
CA TRP A 405 -12.09 -37.79 -5.99
C TRP A 405 -13.06 -38.75 -5.32
N THR A 406 -14.21 -38.97 -5.96
CA THR A 406 -15.24 -39.92 -5.53
C THR A 406 -15.24 -41.15 -6.44
N GLU A 407 -14.82 -42.28 -5.88
CA GLU A 407 -14.67 -43.54 -6.60
C GLU A 407 -15.94 -44.39 -6.57
N THR A 408 -16.37 -44.90 -7.72
CA THR A 408 -17.48 -45.86 -7.84
C THR A 408 -17.17 -46.97 -8.85
N GLY A 409 -17.95 -48.06 -8.83
CA GLY A 409 -17.78 -49.21 -9.72
C GLY A 409 -17.07 -50.40 -9.07
N GLY A 410 -16.57 -51.31 -9.90
CA GLY A 410 -16.04 -52.62 -9.47
C GLY A 410 -14.52 -52.71 -9.39
N ALA A 411 -13.79 -51.66 -9.76
CA ALA A 411 -12.34 -51.62 -9.67
C ALA A 411 -11.86 -50.82 -8.46
N ASN A 412 -10.67 -51.17 -7.97
CA ASN A 412 -10.01 -50.41 -6.91
C ASN A 412 -9.12 -49.35 -7.58
N TRP A 413 -9.40 -48.08 -7.34
CA TRP A 413 -8.51 -46.99 -7.73
C TRP A 413 -7.39 -46.83 -6.71
N ASN A 414 -6.24 -46.34 -7.17
CA ASN A 414 -5.14 -45.94 -6.31
C ASN A 414 -4.19 -45.02 -7.09
N VAL A 415 -3.49 -44.16 -6.37
CA VAL A 415 -2.29 -43.50 -6.90
C VAL A 415 -1.09 -44.41 -6.71
N ALA A 416 -0.30 -44.62 -7.75
CA ALA A 416 0.94 -45.38 -7.71
C ALA A 416 1.96 -44.78 -8.66
N SER A 417 3.18 -44.54 -8.16
CA SER A 417 4.23 -43.85 -8.90
C SER A 417 3.76 -42.49 -9.43
N GLU A 418 3.10 -41.71 -8.58
CA GLU A 418 2.60 -40.35 -8.90
C GLU A 418 1.60 -40.35 -10.07
N GLN A 419 0.86 -41.44 -10.25
CA GLN A 419 -0.09 -41.62 -11.35
C GLN A 419 -1.34 -42.32 -10.86
N TYR A 420 -2.50 -41.91 -11.37
CA TYR A 420 -3.78 -42.46 -10.95
C TYR A 420 -4.23 -43.63 -11.83
N LYS A 421 -4.62 -44.75 -11.23
CA LYS A 421 -4.94 -45.98 -11.98
C LYS A 421 -5.87 -46.91 -11.23
N THR A 422 -6.35 -47.95 -11.91
CA THR A 422 -7.08 -49.06 -11.29
C THR A 422 -6.22 -50.32 -11.14
N ALA A 423 -6.56 -51.17 -10.18
CA ALA A 423 -5.90 -52.44 -9.91
C ALA A 423 -6.58 -53.68 -10.55
N SER A 424 -7.70 -53.50 -11.26
CA SER A 424 -8.47 -54.59 -11.87
C SER A 424 -9.18 -54.17 -13.15
N ASN A 425 -9.43 -55.12 -14.06
CA ASN A 425 -10.13 -54.89 -15.34
C ASN A 425 -11.65 -54.95 -15.17
N ASN A 426 -12.20 -54.11 -14.29
CA ASN A 426 -13.64 -53.90 -14.12
C ASN A 426 -13.98 -52.48 -14.52
N GLU A 427 -15.23 -52.23 -14.90
CA GLU A 427 -15.74 -50.87 -15.10
C GLU A 427 -15.59 -50.06 -13.81
N ALA A 428 -15.00 -48.88 -13.93
CA ALA A 428 -14.63 -48.02 -12.82
C ALA A 428 -14.82 -46.56 -13.18
N TYR A 429 -15.30 -45.78 -12.21
CA TYR A 429 -15.53 -44.36 -12.33
C TYR A 429 -14.86 -43.65 -11.16
N SER A 430 -14.28 -42.49 -11.41
CA SER A 430 -13.75 -41.61 -10.38
C SER A 430 -14.14 -40.18 -10.74
N SER A 431 -15.07 -39.58 -10.00
CA SER A 431 -15.61 -38.25 -10.30
C SER A 431 -15.06 -37.15 -9.39
N ASN A 432 -14.98 -35.92 -9.92
CA ASN A 432 -14.55 -34.74 -9.17
C ASN A 432 -15.11 -33.46 -9.82
N GLY A 433 -15.05 -32.33 -9.12
CA GLY A 433 -15.60 -31.05 -9.55
C GLY A 433 -17.02 -30.81 -9.06
N CYS A 434 -17.71 -29.83 -9.67
CA CYS A 434 -19.02 -29.37 -9.21
C CYS A 434 -20.16 -29.96 -10.03
N ALA A 435 -21.23 -30.42 -9.37
CA ALA A 435 -22.42 -30.94 -10.06
C ALA A 435 -23.22 -29.87 -10.82
N ALA A 436 -22.97 -28.59 -10.55
CA ALA A 436 -23.63 -27.46 -11.20
C ALA A 436 -22.95 -27.00 -12.51
N TRP A 437 -21.75 -27.48 -12.81
CA TRP A 437 -21.03 -27.12 -14.03
C TRP A 437 -21.80 -27.49 -15.29
N GLN A 438 -21.98 -26.52 -16.18
CA GLN A 438 -22.69 -26.69 -17.46
C GLN A 438 -21.71 -26.66 -18.61
N ASP A 439 -20.89 -25.62 -18.67
CA ASP A 439 -20.01 -25.32 -19.80
C ASP A 439 -18.55 -25.27 -19.36
N TYR A 440 -17.73 -26.15 -19.94
CA TYR A 440 -16.31 -26.28 -19.59
C TYR A 440 -15.53 -27.09 -20.61
N GLU A 441 -14.22 -26.90 -20.58
CA GLU A 441 -13.23 -27.77 -21.23
C GLU A 441 -12.51 -28.57 -20.14
N ALA A 442 -12.41 -29.88 -20.33
CA ALA A 442 -11.70 -30.78 -19.44
C ALA A 442 -10.63 -31.54 -20.23
N GLN A 443 -9.48 -31.76 -19.61
CA GLN A 443 -8.40 -32.55 -20.19
C GLN A 443 -7.76 -33.48 -19.17
N VAL A 444 -7.16 -34.56 -19.68
CA VAL A 444 -6.39 -35.52 -18.91
C VAL A 444 -5.31 -36.14 -19.79
N GLU A 445 -4.16 -36.45 -19.19
CA GLU A 445 -3.14 -37.26 -19.84
C GLU A 445 -3.35 -38.74 -19.55
N ILE A 446 -3.32 -39.55 -20.59
CA ILE A 446 -3.55 -40.99 -20.55
C ILE A 446 -2.32 -41.70 -21.12
N LYS A 447 -1.81 -42.67 -20.38
CA LYS A 447 -0.74 -43.57 -20.83
C LYS A 447 -1.19 -45.00 -20.68
N ARG A 448 -1.02 -45.80 -21.74
CA ARG A 448 -1.30 -47.24 -21.73
C ARG A 448 -0.03 -48.07 -21.57
N ASN A 449 -0.16 -49.24 -20.96
CA ASN A 449 0.86 -50.26 -20.80
C ASN A 449 0.32 -51.61 -21.30
N GLY A 450 0.38 -51.79 -22.62
CA GLY A 450 -0.14 -52.96 -23.33
C GLY A 450 -1.30 -52.64 -24.26
N SER A 451 -1.85 -53.69 -24.87
CA SER A 451 -3.04 -53.64 -25.73
C SER A 451 -4.32 -53.48 -24.90
N LEU A 452 -5.31 -52.79 -25.47
CA LEU A 452 -6.71 -52.89 -25.02
C LEU A 452 -7.43 -54.00 -25.79
N SER A 453 -8.20 -54.81 -25.09
CA SER A 453 -9.12 -55.77 -25.71
C SER A 453 -10.31 -55.04 -26.37
N ALA A 454 -11.08 -55.75 -27.19
CA ALA A 454 -12.27 -55.19 -27.83
C ALA A 454 -13.40 -54.79 -26.85
N ALA A 455 -13.32 -55.19 -25.58
CA ALA A 455 -14.27 -54.84 -24.53
C ALA A 455 -13.71 -53.82 -23.53
N GLU A 456 -12.44 -53.40 -23.69
CA GLU A 456 -11.79 -52.44 -22.80
C GLU A 456 -11.81 -51.04 -23.43
N HIS A 457 -12.01 -50.03 -22.59
CA HIS A 457 -11.98 -48.62 -22.97
C HIS A 457 -11.42 -47.77 -21.84
N VAL A 458 -11.04 -46.55 -22.21
CA VAL A 458 -10.67 -45.48 -21.29
C VAL A 458 -11.30 -44.17 -21.77
N GLY A 459 -11.58 -43.26 -20.87
CA GLY A 459 -12.10 -41.96 -21.28
C GLY A 459 -12.28 -40.98 -20.14
N LEU A 460 -12.76 -39.81 -20.55
CA LEU A 460 -13.11 -38.69 -19.71
C LEU A 460 -14.61 -38.43 -19.88
N ALA A 461 -15.36 -38.54 -18.79
CA ALA A 461 -16.76 -38.18 -18.73
C ALA A 461 -16.95 -36.69 -18.46
N LEU A 462 -17.94 -36.12 -19.14
CA LEU A 462 -18.43 -34.76 -19.03
C LEU A 462 -19.89 -34.82 -18.56
N ARG A 463 -20.31 -33.80 -17.82
CA ARG A 463 -21.64 -33.70 -17.21
C ARG A 463 -22.02 -34.98 -16.46
N TYR A 464 -21.04 -35.56 -15.76
CA TYR A 464 -21.20 -36.77 -14.97
C TYR A 464 -22.12 -36.49 -13.78
N GLN A 465 -23.23 -37.22 -13.72
CA GLN A 465 -24.18 -37.18 -12.59
C GLN A 465 -24.03 -38.45 -11.75
N ASP A 466 -23.97 -39.61 -12.42
CA ASP A 466 -23.71 -40.91 -11.83
C ASP A 466 -23.24 -41.92 -12.92
N SER A 467 -23.10 -43.20 -12.57
CA SER A 467 -22.64 -44.26 -13.48
C SER A 467 -23.61 -44.59 -14.63
N ASP A 468 -24.84 -44.07 -14.61
CA ASP A 468 -25.86 -44.30 -15.64
C ASP A 468 -26.15 -43.04 -16.48
N GLN A 469 -25.65 -41.86 -16.07
CA GLN A 469 -25.97 -40.57 -16.70
C GLN A 469 -24.73 -39.68 -16.90
N TYR A 470 -24.21 -39.64 -18.13
CA TYR A 470 -23.07 -38.80 -18.53
C TYR A 470 -22.89 -38.71 -20.06
N TYR A 471 -22.06 -37.78 -20.50
CA TYR A 471 -21.34 -37.87 -21.79
C TYR A 471 -19.92 -38.37 -21.55
N MET A 472 -19.30 -39.01 -22.53
CA MET A 472 -17.92 -39.47 -22.42
C MET A 472 -17.17 -39.37 -23.74
N ALA A 473 -15.97 -38.80 -23.68
CA ALA A 473 -14.97 -38.93 -24.73
C ALA A 473 -14.21 -40.25 -24.49
N LYS A 474 -14.53 -41.25 -25.30
CA LYS A 474 -14.15 -42.66 -25.13
C LYS A 474 -13.10 -43.08 -26.16
N ILE A 475 -12.00 -43.64 -25.69
CA ILE A 475 -11.03 -44.35 -26.53
C ILE A 475 -11.28 -45.85 -26.37
N SER A 476 -11.54 -46.51 -27.49
CA SER A 476 -11.75 -47.96 -27.58
C SER A 476 -10.90 -48.55 -28.70
N CYS A 477 -10.54 -49.82 -28.56
CA CYS A 477 -9.83 -50.50 -29.64
C CYS A 477 -10.79 -50.89 -30.77
N SER A 478 -10.41 -50.55 -32.01
CA SER A 478 -11.23 -50.79 -33.21
C SER A 478 -10.75 -51.99 -34.04
N THR A 479 -9.43 -52.19 -34.17
CA THR A 479 -8.85 -53.29 -34.96
C THR A 479 -7.59 -53.84 -34.29
N ASN A 480 -7.32 -55.13 -34.55
CA ASN A 480 -6.20 -55.91 -34.00
C ASN A 480 -6.20 -56.09 -32.46
N CYS A 481 -7.27 -55.69 -31.78
CA CYS A 481 -7.41 -55.63 -30.33
C CYS A 481 -6.92 -56.85 -29.56
N GLY A 482 -6.13 -56.60 -28.51
CA GLY A 482 -5.47 -57.63 -27.71
C GLY A 482 -4.28 -58.29 -28.42
N GLY A 483 -3.80 -57.70 -29.52
CA GLY A 483 -2.69 -58.19 -30.32
C GLY A 483 -1.31 -57.73 -29.82
N SER A 484 -0.44 -57.35 -30.76
CA SER A 484 0.80 -56.67 -30.42
C SER A 484 0.46 -55.21 -30.06
N PRO A 485 0.94 -54.66 -28.94
CA PRO A 485 0.53 -53.33 -28.47
C PRO A 485 0.61 -52.22 -29.50
N ASN A 486 1.56 -52.27 -30.44
CA ASN A 486 1.76 -51.23 -31.45
C ASN A 486 1.10 -51.52 -32.80
N ASP A 487 0.35 -52.64 -32.91
CA ASP A 487 -0.41 -53.00 -34.12
C ASP A 487 -1.92 -52.73 -33.95
N ASP A 488 -2.37 -52.42 -32.74
CA ASP A 488 -3.76 -52.07 -32.41
C ASP A 488 -4.10 -50.67 -32.97
N GLN A 489 -5.29 -50.54 -33.56
CA GLN A 489 -5.81 -49.21 -33.91
C GLN A 489 -7.02 -48.86 -33.05
N TYR A 490 -7.12 -47.58 -32.71
CA TYR A 490 -8.08 -47.04 -31.77
C TYR A 490 -9.00 -46.03 -32.45
N VAL A 491 -10.16 -45.81 -31.85
CA VAL A 491 -11.08 -44.74 -32.24
C VAL A 491 -11.39 -43.88 -31.01
N LEU A 492 -11.67 -42.61 -31.27
CA LEU A 492 -12.22 -41.67 -30.31
C LEU A 492 -13.71 -41.54 -30.61
N GLU A 493 -14.54 -41.77 -29.61
CA GLU A 493 -15.99 -41.68 -29.69
C GLU A 493 -16.50 -40.66 -28.69
N LEU A 494 -17.49 -39.86 -29.09
CA LEU A 494 -18.35 -39.20 -28.12
C LEU A 494 -19.57 -40.08 -27.92
N VAL A 495 -19.75 -40.56 -26.70
CA VAL A 495 -20.86 -41.40 -26.31
C VAL A 495 -21.73 -40.69 -25.27
N LYS A 496 -23.00 -41.07 -25.24
CA LYS A 496 -23.94 -40.72 -24.17
C LYS A 496 -24.30 -41.98 -23.43
N ASN A 497 -24.31 -41.93 -22.10
CA ASN A 497 -25.03 -42.90 -21.28
C ASN A 497 -26.25 -42.22 -20.65
N ASP A 498 -27.43 -42.77 -20.89
CA ASP A 498 -28.68 -42.41 -20.21
C ASP A 498 -29.42 -43.72 -19.92
N THR A 499 -28.96 -44.46 -18.91
CA THR A 499 -29.28 -45.87 -18.58
C THR A 499 -28.81 -46.92 -19.61
N ALA A 500 -28.42 -46.49 -20.81
CA ALA A 500 -27.76 -47.30 -21.82
C ALA A 500 -26.83 -46.44 -22.68
N GLU A 501 -25.63 -46.97 -22.99
CA GLU A 501 -24.65 -46.29 -23.81
C GLU A 501 -25.09 -46.21 -25.28
N THR A 502 -24.91 -45.03 -25.89
CA THR A 502 -25.16 -44.74 -27.31
C THR A 502 -24.00 -43.92 -27.86
N THR A 503 -23.36 -44.40 -28.93
CA THR A 503 -22.36 -43.61 -29.68
C THR A 503 -23.05 -42.49 -30.48
N LEU A 504 -22.61 -41.26 -30.26
CA LEU A 504 -23.09 -40.07 -30.98
C LEU A 504 -22.26 -39.82 -32.24
N VAL A 505 -20.93 -39.90 -32.12
CA VAL A 505 -19.98 -39.73 -33.23
C VAL A 505 -18.68 -40.50 -32.95
N SER A 506 -18.00 -40.95 -34.01
CA SER A 506 -16.73 -41.68 -33.95
C SER A 506 -15.73 -41.04 -34.92
N SER A 507 -14.46 -40.99 -34.51
CA SER A 507 -13.34 -40.55 -35.35
C SER A 507 -12.97 -41.61 -36.40
N ALA A 508 -12.04 -41.25 -37.29
CA ALA A 508 -11.25 -42.23 -38.03
C ALA A 508 -10.31 -42.99 -37.07
N ALA A 509 -9.87 -44.18 -37.47
CA ALA A 509 -8.93 -44.97 -36.68
C ALA A 509 -7.54 -44.31 -36.63
N PHE A 510 -6.88 -44.38 -35.47
CA PHE A 510 -5.55 -43.82 -35.22
C PHE A 510 -4.68 -44.74 -34.36
N ASP A 511 -3.39 -44.42 -34.32
CA ASP A 511 -2.41 -45.10 -33.49
C ASP A 511 -2.32 -44.39 -32.13
N PHE A 512 -2.44 -45.17 -31.05
CA PHE A 512 -2.18 -44.72 -29.69
C PHE A 512 -0.95 -45.48 -29.24
N ASP A 513 0.24 -44.88 -29.19
CA ASP A 513 1.50 -45.60 -28.94
C ASP A 513 1.63 -46.15 -27.51
N ASN A 514 2.34 -47.29 -27.36
CA ASN A 514 2.46 -47.96 -26.07
C ASN A 514 3.50 -47.28 -25.19
N ASN A 515 3.17 -47.06 -23.90
CA ASN A 515 4.01 -46.34 -22.93
C ASN A 515 4.30 -44.87 -23.27
N GLU A 516 3.55 -44.28 -24.18
CA GLU A 516 3.60 -42.86 -24.50
C GLU A 516 2.39 -42.14 -23.88
N TYR A 517 2.57 -40.88 -23.48
CA TYR A 517 1.50 -40.04 -22.98
C TYR A 517 0.74 -39.39 -24.12
N TYR A 518 -0.59 -39.44 -24.02
CA TYR A 518 -1.51 -38.76 -24.91
C TYR A 518 -2.46 -37.90 -24.09
N THR A 519 -2.78 -36.72 -24.60
CA THR A 519 -3.75 -35.82 -23.98
C THR A 519 -5.10 -36.04 -24.61
N LEU A 520 -6.11 -36.38 -23.79
CA LEU A 520 -7.52 -36.35 -24.15
C LEU A 520 -8.09 -35.03 -23.66
N LYS A 521 -8.62 -34.23 -24.59
CA LYS A 521 -9.33 -32.99 -24.27
C LYS A 521 -10.74 -33.05 -24.82
N ALA A 522 -11.70 -32.68 -23.99
CA ALA A 522 -13.10 -32.64 -24.37
C ALA A 522 -13.78 -31.37 -23.83
N SER A 523 -14.66 -30.80 -24.64
CA SER A 523 -15.39 -29.57 -24.35
C SER A 523 -16.88 -29.82 -24.45
N VAL A 524 -17.62 -29.23 -23.52
CA VAL A 524 -19.09 -29.21 -23.53
C VAL A 524 -19.54 -27.76 -23.34
N VAL A 525 -20.28 -27.22 -24.32
CA VAL A 525 -20.77 -25.83 -24.30
C VAL A 525 -22.19 -25.81 -24.85
N GLY A 526 -23.16 -25.46 -24.02
CA GLY A 526 -24.58 -25.58 -24.38
C GLY A 526 -24.92 -27.01 -24.76
N ASP A 527 -25.27 -27.24 -26.03
CA ASP A 527 -25.59 -28.57 -26.57
C ASP A 527 -24.43 -29.18 -27.39
N ASP A 528 -23.35 -28.42 -27.63
CA ASP A 528 -22.21 -28.83 -28.44
C ASP A 528 -21.19 -29.62 -27.60
N LEU A 529 -20.80 -30.79 -28.12
CA LEU A 529 -19.81 -31.70 -27.54
C LEU A 529 -18.67 -31.87 -28.53
N SER A 530 -17.44 -31.68 -28.07
CA SER A 530 -16.24 -31.79 -28.91
C SER A 530 -15.14 -32.54 -28.19
N ALA A 531 -14.34 -33.34 -28.90
CA ALA A 531 -13.20 -34.05 -28.32
C ALA A 531 -12.04 -34.18 -29.31
N LYS A 532 -10.82 -34.19 -28.77
CA LYS A 532 -9.58 -34.44 -29.52
C LYS A 532 -8.56 -35.20 -28.69
N PHE A 533 -7.70 -35.95 -29.37
CA PHE A 533 -6.73 -36.83 -28.76
C PHE A 533 -5.41 -36.81 -29.52
N TRP A 534 -4.31 -36.45 -28.85
CA TRP A 534 -3.00 -36.33 -29.48
C TRP A 534 -1.88 -36.75 -28.53
N GLN A 535 -0.71 -37.11 -29.08
CA GLN A 535 0.46 -37.41 -28.28
C GLN A 535 0.94 -36.15 -27.56
N THR A 536 1.03 -36.19 -26.23
CA THR A 536 1.31 -35.03 -25.37
C THR A 536 2.61 -34.31 -25.72
N SER A 537 3.62 -35.04 -26.21
CA SER A 537 4.91 -34.47 -26.63
C SER A 537 4.86 -33.65 -27.93
N THR A 538 3.68 -33.55 -28.57
CA THR A 538 3.47 -32.83 -29.83
C THR A 538 2.59 -31.59 -29.61
N THR A 539 2.55 -30.68 -30.58
CA THR A 539 1.71 -29.49 -30.50
C THR A 539 0.22 -29.87 -30.52
N GLU A 540 -0.55 -29.28 -29.63
CA GLU A 540 -2.02 -29.42 -29.58
C GLU A 540 -2.65 -29.11 -30.96
N PRO A 541 -3.46 -30.02 -31.51
CA PRO A 541 -4.21 -29.76 -32.74
C PRO A 541 -5.16 -28.57 -32.58
N ALA A 542 -5.22 -27.73 -33.62
CA ALA A 542 -6.08 -26.53 -33.63
C ALA A 542 -7.57 -26.89 -33.68
N ASP A 543 -7.92 -27.92 -34.46
CA ASP A 543 -9.29 -28.38 -34.64
C ASP A 543 -9.60 -29.55 -33.70
N TYR A 544 -10.88 -29.70 -33.34
CA TYR A 544 -11.38 -30.89 -32.67
C TYR A 544 -11.47 -32.07 -33.66
N ASP A 545 -11.13 -33.28 -33.20
CA ASP A 545 -11.17 -34.49 -34.05
C ASP A 545 -12.60 -34.91 -34.35
N ILE A 546 -13.50 -34.73 -33.38
CA ILE A 546 -14.92 -35.02 -33.49
C ILE A 546 -15.75 -33.96 -32.77
N THR A 547 -16.91 -33.64 -33.35
CA THR A 547 -17.92 -32.75 -32.77
C THR A 547 -19.32 -33.32 -33.00
N THR A 548 -20.25 -33.07 -32.07
CA THR A 548 -21.66 -33.46 -32.17
C THR A 548 -22.53 -32.58 -31.28
N VAL A 549 -23.85 -32.73 -31.39
CA VAL A 549 -24.84 -32.00 -30.60
C VAL A 549 -25.76 -32.99 -29.88
N ASP A 550 -25.96 -32.84 -28.58
CA ASP A 550 -26.92 -33.61 -27.79
C ASP A 550 -27.40 -32.80 -26.57
N THR A 551 -28.70 -32.91 -26.25
CA THR A 551 -29.38 -32.08 -25.24
C THR A 551 -29.78 -32.88 -23.99
N THR A 552 -29.27 -34.10 -23.80
CA THR A 552 -29.76 -35.01 -22.75
C THR A 552 -29.29 -34.61 -21.36
N HIS A 553 -27.99 -34.30 -21.24
CA HIS A 553 -27.38 -33.89 -19.97
C HIS A 553 -26.97 -32.43 -20.05
N THR A 554 -27.40 -31.61 -19.09
CA THR A 554 -27.17 -30.15 -19.09
C THR A 554 -26.12 -29.68 -18.09
N GLN A 555 -25.82 -30.50 -17.08
CA GLN A 555 -24.82 -30.18 -16.05
C GLN A 555 -24.21 -31.44 -15.45
N GLY A 556 -23.07 -31.29 -14.78
CA GLY A 556 -22.47 -32.33 -13.95
C GLY A 556 -20.95 -32.22 -13.85
N GLN A 557 -20.40 -33.07 -13.00
CA GLN A 557 -18.97 -33.20 -12.71
C GLN A 557 -18.18 -33.73 -13.93
N ILE A 558 -16.85 -33.78 -13.79
CA ILE A 558 -16.04 -34.66 -14.64
C ILE A 558 -15.90 -36.03 -13.98
N ALA A 559 -15.59 -37.06 -14.77
CA ALA A 559 -15.13 -38.33 -14.21
C ALA A 559 -14.11 -39.03 -15.11
N LEU A 560 -13.14 -39.71 -14.50
CA LEU A 560 -12.26 -40.64 -15.20
C LEU A 560 -12.95 -42.00 -15.26
N ILE A 561 -13.02 -42.59 -16.45
CA ILE A 561 -13.70 -43.86 -16.69
C ILE A 561 -12.75 -44.84 -17.37
N THR A 562 -12.63 -46.04 -16.83
CA THR A 562 -11.84 -47.13 -17.41
C THR A 562 -12.49 -48.49 -17.20
N ALA A 563 -12.29 -49.40 -18.14
CA ALA A 563 -12.60 -50.82 -18.01
C ALA A 563 -11.32 -51.70 -17.90
N THR A 564 -10.16 -51.08 -17.71
CA THR A 564 -8.84 -51.75 -17.68
C THR A 564 -7.93 -51.24 -16.57
N SER A 565 -7.00 -52.08 -16.12
CA SER A 565 -5.90 -51.74 -15.20
C SER A 565 -4.56 -51.43 -15.89
N SER A 566 -4.54 -51.51 -17.23
CA SER A 566 -3.35 -51.26 -18.06
C SER A 566 -3.11 -49.80 -18.41
N THR A 567 -3.97 -48.88 -17.95
CA THR A 567 -3.83 -47.44 -18.19
C THR A 567 -3.62 -46.64 -16.92
N THR A 568 -3.00 -45.48 -17.06
CA THR A 568 -2.77 -44.50 -16.00
C THR A 568 -3.24 -43.12 -16.48
N TYR A 569 -3.75 -42.34 -15.53
CA TYR A 569 -4.19 -40.96 -15.69
C TYR A 569 -3.27 -40.01 -14.94
N ASP A 570 -3.09 -38.82 -15.49
CA ASP A 570 -2.16 -37.80 -15.01
C ASP A 570 -2.62 -36.41 -15.49
N ASN A 571 -2.15 -35.35 -14.85
CA ASN A 571 -2.36 -33.94 -15.27
C ASN A 571 -3.81 -33.61 -15.69
N VAL A 572 -4.78 -33.93 -14.83
CA VAL A 572 -6.19 -33.55 -15.04
C VAL A 572 -6.31 -32.04 -14.90
N SER A 573 -7.03 -31.40 -15.82
CA SER A 573 -7.45 -30.00 -15.61
C SER A 573 -8.82 -29.69 -16.19
N VAL A 574 -9.53 -28.75 -15.56
CA VAL A 574 -10.82 -28.23 -16.04
C VAL A 574 -10.78 -26.71 -16.05
N THR A 575 -11.15 -26.12 -17.18
CA THR A 575 -11.17 -24.67 -17.40
C THR A 575 -12.53 -24.20 -17.92
N PRO A 576 -12.90 -22.92 -17.69
CA PRO A 576 -14.02 -22.30 -18.38
C PRO A 576 -13.89 -22.46 -19.90
N SER A 577 -15.02 -22.69 -20.58
CA SER A 577 -15.03 -22.65 -22.04
C SER A 577 -14.75 -21.22 -22.54
N SER A 578 -13.91 -21.10 -23.57
CA SER A 578 -13.52 -19.82 -24.19
C SER A 578 -14.59 -19.18 -25.06
#